data_AF-A0A443QFS0-F1
#
_entry.id   AF-A0A443QFS0-F1
#
_cell.length_a   1.000
_cell.length_b   1.000
_cell.length_c   1.000
_cell.angle_alpha   90.00
_cell.angle_beta   90.00
_cell.angle_gamma   90.00
#
_symmetry.space_group_name_H-M   'P 1'
#
loop_
_entity.id
_entity.type
_entity.pdbx_description
1 polymer ?
#
loop_
_entity_poly.entity_id
_entity_poly.type
_entity_poly.pdbx_seq_one_letter_code
_entity_poly.pdbx_strand_id
1 'polypeptide(L)'
;MVYEIASEKDRRSYWNRIYCYTYIFKICEDKNKQNQRAKYSVSVLDIDGKRKFIAECGRPEGRIFRAGTEGHGFLMIVPREILLTPAHNMLGPDDTLQILCELTVFGEMVNKMVPVYNLNLYCEYELTSLGTLASDFGFLINSGIDCDIIVASRHGVQFNAHRLELKARSKVFEAMFEHETKEKAENRIEIPDLDGPVIREMLKFIYSGRIDEDEINEVASELLLAVDKYYSPRLKSLANNIWRRKLQ
;
A
#
# COMPACT_ATOMS: atom_id res chain seq x y z
N MET A 1 7.83 -5.79 -3.87
CA MET A 1 9.25 -6.20 -4.05
C MET A 1 9.57 -6.10 -5.54
N VAL A 2 10.29 -5.06 -5.93
CA VAL A 2 10.83 -4.94 -7.30
C VAL A 2 12.18 -5.64 -7.31
N TYR A 3 12.39 -6.52 -8.28
CA TYR A 3 13.65 -7.24 -8.47
C TYR A 3 14.40 -6.59 -9.63
N GLU A 4 15.64 -6.21 -9.38
CA GLU A 4 16.56 -5.84 -10.44
C GLU A 4 17.65 -6.90 -10.51
N ILE A 5 17.80 -7.54 -11.66
CA ILE A 5 18.93 -8.43 -11.92
C ILE A 5 19.94 -7.59 -12.70
N ALA A 6 20.90 -7.00 -11.99
CA ALA A 6 21.98 -6.26 -12.62
C ALA A 6 23.16 -7.21 -12.92
N SER A 7 23.59 -7.24 -14.18
CA SER A 7 24.89 -7.80 -14.57
C SER A 7 25.90 -6.66 -14.69
N GLU A 8 26.90 -6.61 -13.80
CA GLU A 8 27.97 -5.62 -13.87
C GLU A 8 29.25 -6.22 -14.45
N LYS A 9 29.97 -5.45 -15.27
CA LYS A 9 31.22 -5.86 -15.92
C LYS A 9 32.40 -5.50 -15.00
N ASP A 10 33.01 -6.49 -14.36
CA ASP A 10 34.19 -6.26 -13.52
C ASP A 10 35.38 -5.78 -14.37
N ARG A 11 36.02 -4.69 -13.94
CA ARG A 11 37.20 -4.07 -14.58
C ARG A 11 38.52 -4.73 -14.15
N ARG A 12 38.53 -5.73 -13.27
CA ARG A 12 39.76 -6.18 -12.56
C ARG A 12 40.36 -7.54 -12.93
N SER A 13 39.87 -8.29 -13.92
CA SER A 13 40.41 -9.63 -14.23
C SER A 13 40.93 -9.80 -15.67
N TYR A 14 42.25 -9.92 -15.79
CA TYR A 14 43.04 -10.26 -16.98
C TYR A 14 42.91 -11.74 -17.39
N TRP A 15 41.69 -12.25 -17.55
CA TRP A 15 41.44 -13.59 -18.10
C TRP A 15 40.23 -13.52 -19.04
N ASN A 16 40.34 -14.13 -20.22
CA ASN A 16 39.32 -14.20 -21.28
C ASN A 16 38.07 -15.01 -20.87
N ARG A 17 37.48 -14.76 -19.71
CA ARG A 17 36.28 -15.44 -19.22
C ARG A 17 35.27 -14.42 -18.75
N ILE A 18 34.03 -14.57 -19.18
CA ILE A 18 32.94 -13.66 -18.86
C ILE A 18 31.93 -14.43 -18.00
N TYR A 19 31.55 -13.83 -16.87
CA TYR A 19 30.71 -14.44 -15.84
C TYR A 19 29.38 -13.70 -15.73
N CYS A 20 28.31 -14.44 -15.45
CA CYS A 20 27.00 -13.88 -15.12
C CYS A 20 26.85 -13.81 -13.60
N TYR A 21 26.60 -12.59 -13.11
CA TYR A 21 26.35 -12.26 -11.71
C TYR A 21 24.84 -12.07 -11.53
N THR A 22 24.29 -12.49 -10.40
CA THR A 22 22.89 -12.20 -10.06
C THR A 22 22.83 -11.66 -8.66
N TYR A 23 22.28 -10.46 -8.53
CA TYR A 23 22.00 -9.80 -7.26
C TYR A 23 20.49 -9.82 -7.00
N ILE A 24 20.12 -10.04 -5.75
CA ILE A 24 18.76 -9.85 -5.26
C ILE A 24 18.76 -8.52 -4.51
N PHE A 25 18.29 -7.47 -5.18
CA PHE A 25 17.99 -6.20 -4.52
C PHE A 25 16.65 -6.32 -3.80
N LYS A 26 16.58 -5.73 -2.60
CA LYS A 26 15.32 -5.59 -1.88
C LYS A 26 14.93 -4.11 -1.88
N ILE A 27 13.80 -3.78 -2.51
CA ILE A 27 13.06 -2.57 -2.16
C ILE A 27 12.19 -2.91 -0.94
N CYS A 28 12.59 -2.43 0.23
CA CYS A 28 11.81 -2.57 1.46
C CYS A 28 10.91 -1.33 1.58
N GLU A 29 9.66 -1.45 1.14
CA GLU A 29 8.67 -0.36 1.22
C GLU A 29 8.20 -0.10 2.67
N ASP A 30 8.37 -1.08 3.56
CA ASP A 30 8.07 -0.93 4.98
C ASP A 30 9.22 -0.24 5.72
N LYS A 31 9.09 1.08 5.93
CA LYS A 31 10.04 1.92 6.67
C LYS A 31 10.27 1.46 8.12
N ASN A 32 9.36 0.65 8.68
CA ASN A 32 9.45 0.18 10.06
C ASN A 32 10.24 -1.14 10.20
N LYS A 33 10.49 -1.87 9.11
CA LYS A 33 11.27 -3.13 9.14
C LYS A 33 12.66 -2.92 8.57
N GLN A 34 13.59 -2.54 9.45
CA GLN A 34 15.00 -2.30 9.07
C GLN A 34 15.73 -3.58 8.61
N ASN A 35 15.30 -4.75 9.08
CA ASN A 35 15.92 -6.04 8.81
C ASN A 35 14.88 -7.08 8.40
N GLN A 36 15.13 -7.83 7.33
CA GLN A 36 14.31 -8.97 6.93
C GLN A 36 15.19 -10.19 6.72
N ARG A 37 14.83 -11.31 7.35
CA ARG A 37 15.51 -12.58 7.12
C ARG A 37 14.84 -13.32 5.96
N ALA A 38 15.62 -13.79 5.00
CA ALA A 38 15.12 -14.61 3.90
C ALA A 38 16.18 -15.60 3.42
N LYS A 39 15.74 -16.80 3.02
CA LYS A 39 16.52 -17.75 2.22
C LYS A 39 16.18 -17.56 0.75
N TYR A 40 17.15 -17.76 -0.12
CA TYR A 40 16.97 -17.60 -1.56
C TYR A 40 17.70 -18.67 -2.36
N SER A 41 17.15 -19.03 -3.51
CA SER A 41 17.82 -19.77 -4.58
C SER A 41 17.66 -19.01 -5.88
N VAL A 42 18.66 -19.11 -6.76
CA VAL A 42 18.63 -18.55 -8.12
C VAL A 42 18.98 -19.67 -9.07
N SER A 43 18.14 -19.87 -10.08
CA SER A 43 18.34 -20.85 -11.14
C SER A 43 18.34 -20.19 -12.51
N VAL A 44 19.27 -20.59 -13.39
CA VAL A 44 19.22 -20.25 -14.82
C VAL A 44 18.52 -21.40 -15.54
N LEU A 45 17.49 -21.07 -16.31
CA LEU A 45 16.69 -22.03 -17.05
C LEU A 45 17.17 -22.10 -18.51
N ASP A 46 16.99 -23.26 -19.14
CA ASP A 46 17.04 -23.37 -20.60
C ASP A 46 15.72 -22.93 -21.24
N ILE A 47 15.65 -22.94 -22.58
CA ILE A 47 14.45 -22.58 -23.34
C ILE A 47 13.22 -23.46 -23.00
N ASP A 48 13.45 -24.67 -22.50
CA ASP A 48 12.39 -25.61 -22.11
C ASP A 48 11.91 -25.36 -20.65
N GLY A 49 12.46 -24.35 -19.98
CA GLY A 49 12.16 -24.02 -18.59
C GLY A 49 12.85 -24.94 -17.57
N LYS A 50 13.80 -25.78 -18.00
CA LYS A 50 14.52 -26.70 -17.13
C LYS A 50 15.68 -25.98 -16.43
N ARG A 51 15.78 -26.17 -15.11
CA ARG A 51 16.88 -25.63 -14.30
C ARG A 51 18.22 -26.27 -14.72
N LYS A 52 19.20 -25.46 -15.12
CA LYS A 52 20.56 -25.91 -15.51
C LYS A 52 21.61 -25.54 -14.49
N PHE A 53 21.59 -24.30 -14.05
CA PHE A 53 22.52 -23.76 -13.05
C PHE A 53 21.70 -23.34 -11.86
N ILE A 54 22.03 -23.85 -10.67
CA ILE A 54 21.30 -23.56 -9.43
C ILE A 54 22.32 -23.08 -8.41
N ALA A 55 22.07 -21.92 -7.84
CA ALA A 55 22.84 -21.34 -6.76
C ALA A 55 21.92 -21.12 -5.57
N GLU A 56 22.25 -21.71 -4.42
CA GLU A 56 21.44 -21.62 -3.22
C GLU A 56 22.17 -20.91 -2.09
N CYS A 57 21.40 -20.19 -1.28
CA CYS A 57 21.91 -19.63 -0.04
C CYS A 57 22.35 -20.77 0.88
N GLY A 58 23.66 -20.89 1.11
CA GLY A 58 24.24 -21.96 1.96
C GLY A 58 23.89 -21.87 3.44
N ARG A 59 23.09 -20.88 3.88
CA ARG A 59 22.60 -20.76 5.25
C ARG A 59 21.15 -21.27 5.31
N PRO A 60 20.87 -22.37 6.05
CA PRO A 60 19.52 -22.89 6.16
C PRO A 60 18.55 -21.88 6.79
N GLU A 61 19.03 -21.05 7.71
CA GLU A 61 18.30 -19.95 8.34
C GLU A 61 18.17 -18.70 7.46
N GLY A 62 18.72 -18.72 6.23
CA GLY A 62 18.74 -17.58 5.33
C GLY A 62 19.74 -16.48 5.73
N ARG A 63 19.65 -15.34 5.05
CA ARG A 63 20.46 -14.14 5.31
C ARG A 63 19.58 -12.99 5.77
N ILE A 64 20.18 -12.03 6.45
CA ILE A 64 19.54 -10.79 6.85
C ILE A 64 19.76 -9.75 5.75
N PHE A 65 18.66 -9.32 5.14
CA PHE A 65 18.59 -8.19 4.21
C PHE A 65 18.32 -6.93 5.02
N ARG A 66 19.20 -5.93 4.91
CA ARG A 66 19.06 -4.65 5.61
C ARG A 66 18.62 -3.59 4.60
N ALA A 67 17.73 -2.71 5.03
CA ALA A 67 17.30 -1.58 4.19
C ALA A 67 18.49 -0.64 3.92
N GLY A 68 18.64 -0.18 2.68
CA GLY A 68 19.70 0.77 2.28
C GLY A 68 21.11 0.18 2.16
N THR A 69 21.28 -1.14 2.24
CA THR A 69 22.56 -1.82 1.98
C THR A 69 22.56 -2.51 0.62
N GLU A 70 23.74 -2.92 0.16
CA GLU A 70 23.89 -3.77 -1.03
C GLU A 70 23.07 -5.07 -0.90
N GLY A 71 22.58 -5.57 -2.04
CA GLY A 71 21.81 -6.81 -2.13
C GLY A 71 22.64 -8.06 -1.86
N HIS A 72 21.97 -9.20 -1.63
CA HIS A 72 22.64 -10.50 -1.55
C HIS A 72 22.53 -11.22 -2.89
N GLY A 73 23.56 -11.96 -3.28
CA GLY A 73 23.56 -12.60 -4.60
C GLY A 73 24.68 -13.61 -4.76
N PHE A 74 24.93 -13.98 -6.01
CA PHE A 74 26.00 -14.88 -6.40
C PHE A 74 26.85 -14.22 -7.47
N LEU A 75 28.17 -14.25 -7.24
CA LEU A 75 29.13 -13.64 -8.15
C LEU A 75 29.32 -14.45 -9.45
N MET A 76 28.96 -15.73 -9.48
CA MET A 76 29.09 -16.54 -10.70
C MET A 76 28.04 -17.65 -10.68
N ILE A 77 26.97 -17.51 -11.46
CA ILE A 77 25.96 -18.58 -11.60
C ILE A 77 26.18 -19.37 -12.88
N VAL A 78 26.53 -18.69 -13.98
CA VAL A 78 26.71 -19.33 -15.28
C VAL A 78 27.84 -18.63 -16.07
N PRO A 79 28.74 -19.40 -16.73
CA PRO A 79 29.69 -18.84 -17.68
C PRO A 79 29.00 -18.30 -18.93
N ARG A 80 29.41 -17.14 -19.43
CA ARG A 80 28.84 -16.54 -20.65
C ARG A 80 29.03 -17.44 -21.87
N GLU A 81 30.13 -18.18 -21.96
CA GLU A 81 30.37 -19.13 -23.06
C GLU A 81 29.25 -20.17 -23.14
N ILE A 82 28.74 -20.62 -21.99
CA ILE A 82 27.62 -21.57 -21.95
C ILE A 82 26.32 -20.88 -22.37
N LEU A 83 26.09 -19.64 -21.92
CA LEU A 83 24.91 -18.87 -22.30
C LEU A 83 24.85 -18.61 -23.82
N LEU A 84 25.98 -18.24 -24.42
CA LEU A 84 26.05 -17.81 -25.82
C LEU A 84 26.23 -18.94 -26.82
N THR A 85 26.62 -20.14 -26.39
CA THR A 85 26.79 -21.27 -27.29
C THR A 85 25.42 -21.84 -27.65
N PRO A 86 24.98 -21.78 -28.93
CA PRO A 86 23.63 -22.20 -29.33
C PRO A 86 23.30 -23.64 -28.95
N ALA A 87 24.30 -24.53 -28.94
CA ALA A 87 24.11 -25.93 -28.58
C ALA A 87 23.64 -26.17 -27.13
N HIS A 88 23.73 -25.17 -26.24
CA HIS A 88 23.27 -25.28 -24.86
C HIS A 88 21.82 -24.82 -24.65
N ASN A 89 21.17 -24.23 -25.67
CA ASN A 89 19.77 -23.82 -25.62
C ASN A 89 19.42 -22.95 -24.40
N MET A 90 20.30 -22.01 -24.04
CA MET A 90 20.13 -21.17 -22.83
C MET A 90 19.39 -19.85 -23.09
N LEU A 91 19.35 -19.38 -24.33
CA LEU A 91 18.71 -18.12 -24.73
C LEU A 91 17.47 -18.40 -25.57
N GLY A 92 16.36 -17.77 -25.18
CA GLY A 92 15.09 -17.84 -25.90
C GLY A 92 15.03 -16.87 -27.08
N PRO A 93 13.83 -16.67 -27.66
CA PRO A 93 13.60 -15.63 -28.67
C PRO A 93 14.10 -14.26 -28.18
N ASP A 94 14.62 -13.46 -29.09
CA ASP A 94 15.16 -12.11 -28.82
C ASP A 94 16.32 -12.08 -27.81
N ASP A 95 17.16 -13.12 -27.80
CA ASP A 95 18.32 -13.27 -26.90
C ASP A 95 17.94 -13.17 -25.41
N THR A 96 16.73 -13.62 -25.06
CA THR A 96 16.20 -13.54 -23.69
C THR A 96 16.75 -14.65 -22.80
N LEU A 97 17.22 -14.29 -21.60
CA LEU A 97 17.68 -15.23 -20.57
C LEU A 97 16.60 -15.43 -19.50
N GLN A 98 16.28 -16.68 -19.20
CA GLN A 98 15.33 -17.01 -18.13
C GLN A 98 16.05 -17.28 -16.80
N ILE A 99 15.68 -16.52 -15.77
CA ILE A 99 16.21 -16.66 -14.40
C ILE A 99 15.02 -16.87 -13.46
N LEU A 100 15.05 -17.97 -12.71
CA LEU A 100 14.11 -18.27 -11.64
C LEU A 100 14.73 -17.93 -10.30
N CYS A 101 14.08 -17.07 -9.52
CA CYS A 101 14.46 -16.76 -8.15
C CYS A 101 13.40 -17.31 -7.20
N GLU A 102 13.78 -18.18 -6.27
CA GLU A 102 12.88 -18.66 -5.22
C GLU A 102 13.28 -18.02 -3.90
N LEU A 103 12.32 -17.47 -3.17
CA LEU A 103 12.54 -16.73 -1.94
C LEU A 103 11.66 -17.30 -0.84
N THR A 104 12.27 -17.59 0.31
CA THR A 104 11.57 -17.97 1.54
C THR A 104 11.82 -16.88 2.57
N VAL A 105 10.78 -16.11 2.88
CA VAL A 105 10.86 -15.00 3.84
C VAL A 105 10.51 -15.50 5.23
N PHE A 106 11.40 -15.29 6.20
CA PHE A 106 11.15 -15.66 7.59
C PHE A 106 10.57 -14.47 8.35
N GLY A 107 9.35 -14.60 8.85
CA GLY A 107 8.72 -13.65 9.76
C GLY A 107 8.60 -14.22 11.16
N GLU A 108 8.42 -13.36 12.16
CA GLU A 108 7.91 -13.81 13.45
C GLU A 108 6.47 -14.30 13.27
N MET A 109 6.22 -15.55 13.65
CA MET A 109 4.85 -16.03 13.78
C MET A 109 4.29 -15.50 15.09
N VAL A 110 3.48 -14.45 15.01
CA VAL A 110 2.72 -13.95 16.16
C VAL A 110 1.44 -14.77 16.26
N ASN A 111 1.43 -15.77 17.14
CA ASN A 111 0.21 -16.48 17.48
C ASN A 111 -0.69 -15.56 18.32
N LYS A 112 -1.71 -14.97 17.69
CA LYS A 112 -2.81 -14.31 18.42
C LYS A 112 -3.97 -15.27 18.53
N MET A 113 -4.39 -15.56 19.76
CA MET A 113 -5.71 -16.16 19.98
C MET A 113 -6.76 -15.13 19.57
N VAL A 114 -7.49 -15.42 18.50
CA VAL A 114 -8.65 -14.65 18.07
C VAL A 114 -9.92 -15.43 18.37
N PRO A 115 -11.01 -14.77 18.82
CA PRO A 115 -12.28 -15.44 19.04
C PRO A 115 -12.81 -16.12 17.77
N VAL A 116 -13.41 -17.30 17.94
CA VAL A 116 -13.86 -18.22 16.86
C VAL A 116 -14.81 -17.59 15.83
N TYR A 117 -15.47 -16.48 16.14
CA TYR A 117 -16.34 -15.77 15.19
C TYR A 117 -15.58 -14.92 14.15
N ASN A 118 -14.25 -14.76 14.26
CA ASN A 118 -13.42 -14.14 13.22
C ASN A 118 -12.80 -15.22 12.32
N LEU A 119 -13.65 -15.88 11.53
CA LEU A 119 -13.27 -16.90 10.54
C LEU A 119 -12.74 -16.31 9.21
N ASN A 120 -12.22 -15.08 9.21
CA ASN A 120 -11.63 -14.51 8.00
C ASN A 120 -10.30 -15.22 7.70
N LEU A 121 -10.43 -16.33 6.96
CA LEU A 121 -9.36 -17.15 6.36
C LEU A 121 -8.63 -16.41 5.22
N TYR A 122 -9.14 -15.26 4.80
CA TYR A 122 -8.55 -14.42 3.76
C TYR A 122 -7.63 -13.38 4.40
N CYS A 123 -6.42 -13.28 3.85
CA CYS A 123 -5.47 -12.26 4.25
C CYS A 123 -6.09 -10.88 3.95
N GLU A 124 -5.99 -9.94 4.89
CA GLU A 124 -6.49 -8.56 4.76
C GLU A 124 -6.07 -7.91 3.43
N TYR A 125 -4.92 -8.31 2.89
CA TYR A 125 -4.39 -7.92 1.58
C TYR A 125 -5.26 -8.32 0.38
N GLU A 126 -5.78 -9.56 0.36
CA GLU A 126 -6.60 -10.08 -0.74
C GLU A 126 -7.96 -9.35 -0.80
N LEU A 127 -8.52 -9.00 0.35
CA LEU A 127 -9.75 -8.19 0.45
C LEU A 127 -9.54 -6.75 0.00
N THR A 128 -8.38 -6.14 0.27
CA THR A 128 -8.08 -4.80 -0.26
C THR A 128 -7.91 -4.76 -1.78
N SER A 129 -7.44 -5.84 -2.41
CA SER A 129 -7.26 -5.88 -3.88
C SER A 129 -8.56 -5.98 -4.68
N LEU A 130 -9.65 -6.42 -4.05
CA LEU A 130 -10.98 -6.55 -4.67
C LEU A 130 -11.87 -5.31 -4.49
N GLY A 131 -11.37 -4.28 -3.80
CA GLY A 131 -12.18 -3.16 -3.33
C GLY A 131 -12.78 -3.46 -1.96
N THR A 132 -12.88 -2.42 -1.14
CA THR A 132 -13.49 -2.47 0.19
C THR A 132 -14.71 -1.57 0.22
N LEU A 133 -15.68 -1.87 1.09
CA LEU A 133 -16.82 -0.98 1.32
C LEU A 133 -16.37 0.48 1.53
N ALA A 134 -15.29 0.68 2.30
CA ALA A 134 -14.70 1.99 2.54
C ALA A 134 -14.19 2.68 1.26
N SER A 135 -13.60 1.96 0.30
CA SER A 135 -13.16 2.54 -0.97
C SER A 135 -14.35 2.81 -1.90
N ASP A 136 -15.36 1.94 -1.90
CA ASP A 136 -16.54 2.08 -2.76
C ASP A 136 -17.35 3.30 -2.34
N PHE A 137 -17.60 3.48 -1.05
CA PHE A 137 -18.21 4.71 -0.53
C PHE A 137 -17.26 5.91 -0.64
N GLY A 138 -15.96 5.72 -0.43
CA GLY A 138 -14.96 6.78 -0.64
C GLY A 138 -14.93 7.31 -2.08
N PHE A 139 -15.32 6.52 -3.07
CA PHE A 139 -15.48 6.98 -4.45
C PHE A 139 -16.74 7.84 -4.62
N LEU A 140 -17.85 7.49 -3.95
CA LEU A 140 -19.14 8.17 -4.11
C LEU A 140 -19.06 9.68 -3.85
N ILE A 141 -18.31 10.12 -2.84
CA ILE A 141 -18.19 11.56 -2.50
C ILE A 141 -17.60 12.40 -3.64
N ASN A 142 -16.76 11.81 -4.51
CA ASN A 142 -16.15 12.51 -5.64
C ASN A 142 -16.89 12.23 -6.97
N SER A 143 -17.79 11.25 -6.99
CA SER A 143 -18.47 10.81 -8.21
C SER A 143 -19.63 11.72 -8.64
N GLY A 144 -20.26 12.41 -7.69
CA GLY A 144 -21.47 13.20 -7.93
C GLY A 144 -22.72 12.37 -8.28
N ILE A 145 -22.64 11.04 -8.21
CA ILE A 145 -23.75 10.12 -8.51
C ILE A 145 -24.78 10.21 -7.40
N ASP A 146 -26.06 10.39 -7.74
CA ASP A 146 -27.21 10.38 -6.82
C ASP A 146 -27.13 11.32 -5.60
N CYS A 147 -26.28 12.35 -5.65
CA CYS A 147 -26.20 13.37 -4.61
C CYS A 147 -27.51 14.16 -4.48
N ASP A 148 -28.03 14.26 -3.27
CA ASP A 148 -29.33 14.86 -2.94
C ASP A 148 -29.21 16.08 -1.99
N ILE A 149 -27.97 16.50 -1.70
CA ILE A 149 -27.68 17.67 -0.88
C ILE A 149 -26.35 18.33 -1.21
N ILE A 150 -26.30 19.65 -1.03
CA ILE A 150 -25.09 20.46 -1.11
C ILE A 150 -24.60 20.82 0.29
N VAL A 151 -23.32 20.61 0.58
CA VAL A 151 -22.63 21.15 1.76
C VAL A 151 -21.76 22.32 1.32
N ALA A 152 -21.91 23.48 1.95
CA ALA A 152 -21.18 24.69 1.61
C ALA A 152 -20.29 25.15 2.76
N SER A 153 -19.05 25.54 2.43
CA SER A 153 -18.08 26.10 3.39
C SER A 153 -18.36 27.56 3.72
N ARG A 154 -17.62 28.08 4.71
CA ARG A 154 -17.57 29.51 5.08
C ARG A 154 -17.43 30.44 3.87
N HIS A 155 -16.57 30.07 2.92
CA HIS A 155 -16.25 30.86 1.73
C HIS A 155 -17.04 30.44 0.49
N GLY A 156 -18.14 29.70 0.68
CA GLY A 156 -19.05 29.32 -0.41
C GLY A 156 -18.54 28.18 -1.30
N VAL A 157 -17.48 27.46 -0.90
CA VAL A 157 -17.04 26.25 -1.62
C VAL A 157 -18.08 25.16 -1.40
N GLN A 158 -18.56 24.55 -2.48
CA GLN A 158 -19.68 23.60 -2.45
C GLN A 158 -19.23 22.17 -2.70
N PHE A 159 -19.89 21.22 -2.02
CA PHE A 159 -19.66 19.80 -2.11
C PHE A 159 -21.00 19.09 -2.28
N ASN A 160 -21.12 18.25 -3.31
CA ASN A 160 -22.27 17.36 -3.47
C ASN A 160 -22.13 16.18 -2.50
N ALA A 161 -23.22 15.81 -1.82
CA ALA A 161 -23.22 14.74 -0.83
C ALA A 161 -24.56 13.99 -0.80
N HIS A 162 -24.64 12.96 0.05
CA HIS A 162 -25.82 12.12 0.27
C HIS A 162 -26.34 12.31 1.69
N ARG A 163 -27.60 12.71 1.84
CA ARG A 163 -28.28 12.82 3.13
C ARG A 163 -28.18 11.51 3.91
N LEU A 164 -28.38 10.37 3.25
CA LEU A 164 -28.32 9.05 3.88
C LEU A 164 -26.98 8.80 4.57
N GLU A 165 -25.87 9.05 3.88
CA GLU A 165 -24.52 8.88 4.43
C GLU A 165 -24.24 9.84 5.58
N LEU A 166 -24.61 11.11 5.42
CA LEU A 166 -24.43 12.12 6.47
C LEU A 166 -25.21 11.73 7.74
N LYS A 167 -26.48 11.30 7.61
CA LYS A 167 -27.33 10.86 8.73
C LYS A 167 -26.76 9.63 9.43
N ALA A 168 -26.41 8.61 8.66
CA ALA A 168 -25.94 7.33 9.21
C ALA A 168 -24.65 7.47 10.03
N ARG A 169 -23.84 8.48 9.70
CA ARG A 169 -22.49 8.64 10.25
C ARG A 169 -22.36 9.80 11.25
N SER A 170 -23.34 10.69 11.31
CA SER A 170 -23.35 11.84 12.21
C SER A 170 -24.75 12.10 12.77
N LYS A 171 -24.86 12.03 14.09
CA LYS A 171 -26.08 12.43 14.81
C LYS A 171 -26.40 13.92 14.65
N VAL A 172 -25.39 14.74 14.39
CA VAL A 172 -25.59 16.18 14.15
C VAL A 172 -26.24 16.40 12.79
N PHE A 173 -25.73 15.78 11.74
CA PHE A 173 -26.39 15.81 10.44
C PHE A 173 -27.77 15.14 10.48
N GLU A 174 -27.93 14.04 11.21
CA GLU A 174 -29.24 13.42 11.46
C GLU A 174 -30.26 14.41 12.02
N ALA A 175 -29.91 15.10 13.11
CA ALA A 175 -30.76 16.11 13.72
C ALA A 175 -31.04 17.30 12.78
N MET A 176 -30.08 17.71 11.95
CA MET A 176 -30.27 18.76 10.94
C MET A 176 -31.33 18.40 9.90
N PHE A 177 -31.64 17.11 9.69
CA PHE A 177 -32.62 16.65 8.71
C PHE A 177 -33.94 16.14 9.30
N GLU A 178 -34.03 15.98 10.61
CA GLU A 178 -35.17 15.32 11.28
C GLU A 178 -36.39 16.24 11.42
N HIS A 179 -36.21 17.57 11.35
CA HIS A 179 -37.27 18.58 11.39
C HIS A 179 -37.46 19.31 10.04
N GLU A 180 -38.52 20.11 9.89
CA GLU A 180 -38.68 21.07 8.78
C GLU A 180 -37.68 22.23 8.93
N THR A 181 -36.40 21.89 8.82
CA THR A 181 -35.30 22.83 8.90
C THR A 181 -35.06 23.49 7.55
N LYS A 182 -34.39 24.64 7.56
CA LYS A 182 -33.98 25.36 6.35
C LYS A 182 -33.16 24.45 5.44
N GLU A 183 -32.30 23.63 6.03
CA GLU A 183 -31.43 22.68 5.35
C GLU A 183 -32.23 21.59 4.63
N LYS A 184 -33.33 21.13 5.23
CA LYS A 184 -34.24 20.18 4.60
C LYS A 184 -34.98 20.81 3.42
N ALA A 185 -35.43 22.05 3.55
CA ALA A 185 -36.18 22.79 2.52
C ALA A 185 -35.31 23.24 1.33
N GLU A 186 -34.07 23.66 1.58
CA GLU A 186 -33.16 24.21 0.56
C GLU A 186 -32.25 23.16 -0.09
N ASN A 187 -32.31 21.90 0.36
CA ASN A 187 -31.36 20.84 -0.02
C ASN A 187 -29.89 21.29 0.12
N ARG A 188 -29.61 22.09 1.15
CA ARG A 188 -28.31 22.72 1.34
C ARG A 188 -27.99 22.93 2.81
N ILE A 189 -26.78 22.54 3.21
CA ILE A 189 -26.21 22.82 4.53
C ILE A 189 -25.12 23.86 4.38
N GLU A 190 -25.17 24.91 5.19
CA GLU A 190 -24.06 25.85 5.34
C GLU A 190 -23.26 25.50 6.60
N ILE A 191 -21.95 25.35 6.46
CA ILE A 191 -21.02 25.15 7.56
C ILE A 191 -20.12 26.39 7.63
N PRO A 192 -20.57 27.47 8.28
CA PRO A 192 -19.84 28.74 8.30
C PRO A 192 -18.55 28.67 9.12
N ASP A 193 -18.39 27.65 9.94
CA ASP A 193 -17.24 27.50 10.83
C ASP A 193 -16.04 26.83 10.15
N LEU A 194 -16.21 26.19 8.99
CA LEU A 194 -15.18 25.37 8.35
C LEU A 194 -14.90 25.82 6.91
N ASP A 195 -13.62 25.75 6.54
CA ASP A 195 -13.17 26.02 5.18
C ASP A 195 -13.27 24.79 4.28
N GLY A 196 -13.24 25.04 2.96
CA GLY A 196 -13.42 24.00 1.95
C GLY A 196 -12.51 22.78 2.12
N PRO A 197 -11.19 22.94 2.33
CA PRO A 197 -10.29 21.82 2.56
C PRO A 197 -10.67 20.97 3.78
N VAL A 198 -11.08 21.59 4.88
CA VAL A 198 -11.49 20.88 6.11
C VAL A 198 -12.78 20.11 5.87
N ILE A 199 -13.76 20.71 5.20
CA ILE A 199 -15.02 20.04 4.85
C ILE A 199 -14.78 18.87 3.91
N ARG A 200 -13.89 19.01 2.92
CA ARG A 200 -13.52 17.93 2.01
C ARG A 200 -13.02 16.70 2.78
N GLU A 201 -12.07 16.90 3.69
CA GLU A 201 -11.51 15.80 4.48
C GLU A 201 -12.52 15.23 5.47
N MET A 202 -13.35 16.09 6.07
CA MET A 202 -14.47 15.64 6.89
C MET A 202 -15.43 14.74 6.10
N LEU A 203 -15.82 15.13 4.88
CA LEU A 203 -16.72 14.35 4.03
C LEU A 203 -16.08 13.04 3.57
N LYS A 204 -14.81 13.04 3.13
CA LYS A 204 -14.09 11.79 2.80
C LYS A 204 -14.10 10.82 3.96
N PHE A 205 -13.93 11.33 5.17
CA PHE A 205 -13.96 10.55 6.38
C PHE A 205 -15.37 10.04 6.73
N ILE A 206 -16.44 10.77 6.40
CA ILE A 206 -17.84 10.33 6.60
C ILE A 206 -18.05 9.04 5.82
N TYR A 207 -17.65 9.06 4.55
CA TYR A 207 -17.90 8.01 3.58
C TYR A 207 -17.00 6.80 3.77
N SER A 208 -15.70 7.00 4.03
CA SER A 208 -14.73 5.90 4.03
C SER A 208 -14.23 5.51 5.42
N GLY A 209 -14.38 6.38 6.42
CA GLY A 209 -13.70 6.25 7.72
C GLY A 209 -12.17 6.32 7.63
N ARG A 210 -11.61 6.73 6.48
CA ARG A 210 -10.18 6.91 6.24
C ARG A 210 -9.86 8.38 6.10
N ILE A 211 -8.64 8.73 6.49
CA ILE A 211 -8.06 10.05 6.26
C ILE A 211 -6.75 9.82 5.53
N ASP A 212 -6.48 10.65 4.53
CA ASP A 212 -5.20 10.65 3.85
C ASP A 212 -4.17 11.40 4.73
N GLU A 213 -3.15 10.68 5.20
CA GLU A 213 -2.15 11.25 6.10
C GLU A 213 -1.26 12.32 5.43
N ASP A 214 -1.18 12.30 4.09
CA ASP A 214 -0.42 13.25 3.30
C ASP A 214 -1.20 14.57 3.14
N GLU A 215 -2.52 14.51 2.96
CA GLU A 215 -3.39 15.68 2.79
C GLU A 215 -3.81 16.35 4.12
N ILE A 216 -3.72 15.64 5.24
CA ILE A 216 -4.17 16.16 6.55
C ILE A 216 -3.24 17.24 7.14
N ASN A 217 -1.99 17.36 6.66
CA ASN A 217 -0.96 18.18 7.30
C ASN A 217 -1.37 19.64 7.53
N GLU A 218 -2.08 20.23 6.58
CA GLU A 218 -2.47 21.64 6.63
C GLU A 218 -3.77 21.87 7.41
N VAL A 219 -4.61 20.83 7.55
CA VAL A 219 -5.97 20.93 8.10
C VAL A 219 -6.17 20.18 9.41
N ALA A 220 -5.15 19.48 9.93
CA ALA A 220 -5.29 18.53 11.03
C ALA A 220 -5.91 19.11 12.32
N SER A 221 -5.56 20.34 12.68
CA SER A 221 -6.10 21.00 13.88
C SER A 221 -7.59 21.30 13.73
N GLU A 222 -7.98 21.88 12.61
CA GLU A 222 -9.37 22.27 12.33
C GLU A 222 -10.24 21.06 12.04
N LEU A 223 -9.70 20.04 11.37
CA LEU A 223 -10.37 18.77 11.15
C LEU A 223 -10.66 18.05 12.47
N LEU A 224 -9.75 18.10 13.45
CA LEU A 224 -10.00 17.50 14.76
C LEU A 224 -11.18 18.18 15.47
N LEU A 225 -11.27 19.51 15.39
CA LEU A 225 -12.39 20.29 15.94
C LEU A 225 -13.69 19.99 15.19
N ALA A 226 -13.64 19.90 13.86
CA ALA A 226 -14.78 19.53 13.03
C ALA A 226 -15.29 18.12 13.38
N VAL A 227 -14.38 17.15 13.50
CA VAL A 227 -14.72 15.77 13.89
C VAL A 227 -15.30 15.74 15.30
N ASP A 228 -14.77 16.51 16.26
CA ASP A 228 -15.35 16.57 17.61
C ASP A 228 -16.77 17.16 17.61
N LYS A 229 -17.02 18.18 16.77
CA LYS A 229 -18.33 18.84 16.66
C LYS A 229 -19.37 18.00 15.92
N TYR A 230 -18.97 17.31 14.84
CA TYR A 230 -19.91 16.66 13.92
C TYR A 230 -19.97 15.13 14.08
N TYR A 231 -19.18 14.47 14.94
CA TYR A 231 -19.09 12.99 14.95
C TYR A 231 -19.09 12.25 16.30
N SER A 232 -19.25 10.92 16.16
CA SER A 232 -19.28 9.90 17.21
C SER A 232 -17.90 9.66 17.89
N PRO A 233 -17.86 9.25 19.19
CA PRO A 233 -16.63 9.03 19.97
C PRO A 233 -15.57 8.12 19.32
N ARG A 234 -15.99 7.14 18.50
CA ARG A 234 -15.10 6.19 17.82
C ARG A 234 -14.16 6.87 16.81
N LEU A 235 -14.56 8.02 16.27
CA LEU A 235 -13.82 8.76 15.27
C LEU A 235 -12.84 9.75 15.90
N LYS A 236 -13.19 10.29 17.08
CA LYS A 236 -12.28 11.06 17.95
C LYS A 236 -11.03 10.26 18.31
N SER A 237 -11.16 8.96 18.61
CA SER A 237 -9.99 8.11 18.90
C SER A 237 -9.05 7.94 17.70
N LEU A 238 -9.58 7.91 16.47
CA LEU A 238 -8.77 7.73 15.26
C LEU A 238 -8.03 9.02 14.89
N ALA A 239 -8.72 10.17 14.88
CA ALA A 239 -8.10 11.46 14.65
C ALA A 239 -7.02 11.78 15.70
N ASN A 240 -7.28 11.47 16.98
CA ASN A 240 -6.28 11.58 18.04
C ASN A 240 -5.05 10.68 17.84
N ASN A 241 -5.24 9.46 17.34
CA ASN A 241 -4.12 8.56 17.07
C ASN A 241 -3.24 9.06 15.92
N ILE A 242 -3.86 9.61 14.86
CA ILE A 242 -3.13 10.23 13.74
C ILE A 242 -2.34 11.45 14.23
N TRP A 243 -2.97 12.30 15.04
CA TRP A 243 -2.30 13.45 15.69
C TRP A 243 -1.11 13.03 16.56
N ARG A 244 -1.28 12.00 17.40
CA ARG A 244 -0.23 11.50 18.30
C ARG A 244 0.97 10.94 17.55
N ARG A 245 0.75 10.29 16.40
CA ARG A 245 1.84 9.74 15.57
C ARG A 245 2.72 10.82 14.93
N LYS A 246 2.24 12.06 14.80
CA LYS A 246 3.02 13.19 14.26
C LYS A 246 3.83 13.97 15.32
N LEU A 247 3.57 13.75 16.62
CA LEU A 247 4.30 14.37 17.73
C LEU A 247 5.48 13.50 18.24
N GLN A 248 5.81 12.41 17.55
CA GLN A 248 6.98 11.56 17.78
C GLN A 248 7.90 11.63 16.58
#